data_AF-A0A917LHY9-F1
#
_entry.id   AF-A0A917LHY9-F1
#
_cell.length_a   1.000
_cell.length_b   1.000
_cell.length_c   1.000
_cell.angle_alpha   90.00
_cell.angle_beta   90.00
_cell.angle_gamma   90.00
#
_symmetry.space_group_name_H-M   'P 1'
#
loop_
_entity.id
_entity.type
_entity.pdbx_description
1 polymer ?
#
loop_
_entity_poly.entity_id
_entity_poly.type
_entity_poly.pdbx_seq_one_letter_code
_entity_poly.pdbx_strand_id
1 'polypeptide(L)'
;MTASKLDAYKNEFIIIIQKHPQFTRMQLRKTYQKEYMFLYRHDKEWLFSVLPALQKRYNEVKTIDWVKRDKQYSNAIKTLYEQLWASEQPVRITKTLIGKRLRILANIERHLEQLPITKCLLEQITEGVEQFQIRRCYKIIDNLKHELNDVKLWRVQRLAGIKSKDFKQIRPILERYLQEGKINEQQRYKA
;
A
#
# COMPACT_ATOMS: atom_id res chain seq x y z
N MET A 1 13.55 11.66 61.20
CA MET A 1 14.72 12.21 60.47
C MET A 1 14.47 12.33 58.96
N THR A 2 13.28 12.72 58.51
CA THR A 2 12.88 12.66 57.08
C THR A 2 12.82 14.03 56.39
N ALA A 3 12.50 15.10 57.14
CA ALA A 3 12.41 16.48 56.59
C ALA A 3 13.76 16.98 56.05
N SER A 4 14.85 16.85 56.83
CA SER A 4 16.19 17.31 56.44
C SER A 4 16.71 16.69 55.14
N LYS A 5 16.38 15.41 54.88
CA LYS A 5 16.79 14.74 53.64
C LYS A 5 15.95 15.19 52.44
N LEU A 6 14.63 15.38 52.63
CA LEU A 6 13.78 15.92 51.58
C LEU A 6 14.21 17.31 51.14
N ASP A 7 14.50 18.19 52.09
CA ASP A 7 14.93 19.56 51.82
C ASP A 7 16.28 19.61 51.09
N ALA A 8 17.22 18.71 51.44
CA ALA A 8 18.49 18.58 50.72
C ALA A 8 18.28 18.21 49.24
N TYR A 9 17.41 17.24 48.96
CA TYR A 9 17.08 16.85 47.58
C TYR A 9 16.34 17.95 46.83
N LYS A 10 15.46 18.71 47.50
CA LYS A 10 14.79 19.87 46.88
C LYS A 10 15.80 20.93 46.46
N ASN A 11 16.72 21.30 47.35
CA ASN A 11 17.75 22.30 47.08
C ASN A 11 18.68 21.85 45.95
N GLU A 12 19.13 20.60 45.96
CA GLU A 12 19.96 20.02 44.90
C GLU A 12 19.22 20.05 43.55
N PHE A 13 17.93 19.74 43.54
CA PHE A 13 17.14 19.72 42.31
C PHE A 13 16.85 21.10 41.74
N ILE A 14 16.70 22.13 42.60
CA ILE A 14 16.65 23.53 42.14
C ILE A 14 17.96 23.93 41.45
N ILE A 15 19.12 23.57 42.02
CA ILE A 15 20.42 23.83 41.41
C ILE A 15 20.53 23.14 40.04
N ILE A 16 20.05 21.91 39.92
CA ILE A 16 20.01 21.16 38.65
C ILE A 16 19.18 21.91 37.60
N ILE A 17 17.97 22.39 37.96
CA ILE A 17 17.10 23.13 37.05
C ILE A 17 17.76 24.45 36.61
N GLN A 18 18.38 25.19 37.54
CA GLN A 18 19.07 26.45 37.24
C GLN A 18 20.29 26.26 36.33
N LYS A 19 21.04 25.16 36.49
CA LYS A 19 22.18 24.82 35.62
C LYS A 19 21.75 24.40 34.21
N HIS A 20 20.53 23.90 34.06
CA HIS A 20 20.02 23.35 32.79
C HIS A 20 18.64 23.91 32.41
N PRO A 21 18.51 25.23 32.20
CA PRO A 21 17.23 25.87 31.88
C PRO A 21 16.61 25.35 30.56
N GLN A 22 17.42 24.79 29.66
CA GLN A 22 17.00 24.24 28.37
C GLN A 22 16.55 22.76 28.43
N PHE A 23 16.72 22.06 29.56
CA PHE A 23 16.35 20.65 29.64
C PHE A 23 14.84 20.47 29.70
N THR A 24 14.34 19.56 28.88
CA THR A 24 12.95 19.08 28.96
C THR A 24 12.75 18.20 30.19
N ARG A 25 11.49 18.03 30.65
CA ARG A 25 11.13 17.11 31.74
C ARG A 25 11.71 15.70 31.53
N MET A 26 11.71 15.22 30.29
CA MET A 26 12.24 13.91 29.93
C MET A 26 13.75 13.83 30.11
N GLN A 27 14.49 14.87 29.71
CA GLN A 27 15.94 14.95 29.89
C GLN A 27 16.29 15.04 31.38
N LEU A 28 15.59 15.89 32.15
CA LEU A 28 15.78 15.97 33.61
C LEU A 28 15.55 14.62 34.29
N ARG A 29 14.46 13.92 33.93
CA ARG A 29 14.16 12.59 34.48
C ARG A 29 15.20 11.53 34.12
N LYS A 30 15.77 11.59 32.92
CA LYS A 30 16.74 10.60 32.43
C LYS A 30 18.14 10.85 33.00
N THR A 31 18.57 12.11 33.05
CA THR A 31 19.93 12.50 33.47
C THR A 31 20.07 12.51 34.99
N TYR A 32 19.07 13.04 35.70
CA TYR A 32 19.07 13.18 37.17
C TYR A 32 18.06 12.23 37.80
N GLN A 33 18.15 10.96 37.42
CA GLN A 33 17.15 9.95 37.74
C GLN A 33 17.01 9.73 39.25
N LYS A 34 18.11 9.78 40.00
CA LYS A 34 18.12 9.54 41.45
C LYS A 34 17.32 10.61 42.18
N GLU A 35 17.64 11.87 41.92
CA GLU A 35 17.02 13.04 42.55
C GLU A 35 15.56 13.14 42.11
N TYR A 36 15.30 12.97 40.81
CA TYR A 36 13.97 12.98 40.24
C TYR A 36 13.07 11.91 40.86
N MET A 37 13.54 10.65 40.93
CA MET A 37 12.74 9.54 41.45
C MET A 37 12.51 9.64 42.97
N PHE A 38 13.46 10.19 43.72
CA PHE A 38 13.28 10.45 45.14
C PHE A 38 12.18 11.49 45.37
N LEU A 39 12.29 12.65 44.72
CA LEU A 39 11.29 13.72 44.83
C LEU A 39 9.93 13.29 44.29
N TYR A 40 9.88 12.51 43.21
CA TYR A 40 8.63 11.97 42.68
C TYR A 40 7.87 11.10 43.70
N ARG A 41 8.59 10.35 44.54
CA ARG A 41 7.99 9.46 45.55
C ARG A 41 7.60 10.18 46.83
N HIS A 42 8.38 11.20 47.22
CA HIS A 42 8.28 11.83 48.53
C HIS A 42 7.62 13.22 48.51
N ASP A 43 7.69 13.94 47.39
CA ASP A 43 7.02 15.24 47.21
C ASP A 43 6.78 15.54 45.72
N LYS A 44 5.79 14.81 45.19
CA LYS A 44 5.42 14.89 43.77
C LYS A 44 4.88 16.27 43.41
N GLU A 45 4.07 16.88 44.26
CA GLU A 45 3.46 18.18 43.95
C GLU A 45 4.51 19.27 43.82
N TRP A 46 5.47 19.31 44.75
CA TRP A 46 6.61 20.23 44.66
C TRP A 46 7.46 19.96 43.42
N LEU A 47 7.75 18.70 43.09
CA LEU A 47 8.52 18.37 41.89
C LEU A 47 7.84 18.91 40.62
N PHE A 48 6.52 18.74 40.49
CA PHE A 48 5.79 19.19 39.30
C PHE A 48 5.59 20.71 39.24
N SER A 49 5.67 21.42 40.37
CA SER A 49 5.61 22.89 40.40
C SER A 49 6.91 23.55 39.92
N VAL A 50 8.06 22.90 40.14
CA VAL A 50 9.38 23.42 39.72
C VAL A 50 9.79 22.97 38.31
N LEU A 51 9.19 21.90 37.78
CA LEU A 51 9.54 21.37 36.46
C LEU A 51 9.10 22.31 35.31
N PRO A 52 9.91 22.47 34.25
CA PRO A 52 9.55 23.25 33.06
C PRO A 52 8.19 22.84 32.48
N ALA A 53 7.45 23.76 31.85
CA ALA A 53 6.14 23.44 31.27
C ALA A 53 6.21 22.26 30.28
N LEU A 54 5.14 21.45 30.22
CA LEU A 54 5.02 20.38 29.23
C LEU A 54 5.01 20.98 27.82
N GLN A 55 6.05 20.72 27.04
CA GLN A 55 6.04 21.02 25.61
C GLN A 55 5.02 20.10 24.93
N LYS A 56 3.90 20.67 24.49
CA LYS A 56 2.96 19.98 23.60
C LYS A 56 3.69 19.71 22.29
N ARG A 57 3.88 18.42 21.95
CA ARG A 57 4.37 18.05 20.62
C ARG A 57 3.25 18.33 19.63
N TYR A 58 3.38 19.41 18.86
CA TYR A 58 2.62 19.55 17.63
C TYR A 58 3.29 18.64 16.60
N ASN A 59 2.73 17.44 16.41
CA ASN A 59 3.08 16.66 15.23
C ASN A 59 2.51 17.45 14.05
N GLU A 60 3.36 18.04 13.23
CA GLU A 60 2.93 18.58 11.94
C GLU A 60 2.30 17.44 11.15
N VAL A 61 0.98 17.49 10.99
CA VAL A 61 0.27 16.59 10.09
C VAL A 61 0.72 16.98 8.70
N LYS A 62 1.65 16.21 8.12
CA LYS A 62 2.02 16.38 6.72
C LYS A 62 0.77 16.13 5.87
N THR A 63 0.12 17.20 5.44
CA THR A 63 -1.01 17.14 4.52
C THR A 63 -0.56 16.44 3.26
N ILE A 64 -1.26 15.37 2.91
CA ILE A 64 -0.99 14.59 1.72
C ILE A 64 -1.60 15.32 0.53
N ASP A 65 -0.78 15.64 -0.47
CA ASP A 65 -1.26 16.09 -1.78
C ASP A 65 -1.79 14.88 -2.57
N TRP A 66 -3.10 14.68 -2.50
CA TRP A 66 -3.80 13.60 -3.17
C TRP A 66 -3.81 13.74 -4.69
N VAL A 67 -3.84 14.97 -5.22
CA VAL A 67 -3.85 15.21 -6.68
C VAL A 67 -2.54 14.78 -7.29
N LYS A 68 -1.41 15.16 -6.67
CA LYS A 68 -0.09 14.73 -7.11
C LYS A 68 0.06 13.21 -7.01
N ARG A 69 -0.41 12.62 -5.92
CA ARG A 69 -0.35 11.17 -5.69
C ARG A 69 -1.17 10.39 -6.70
N ASP A 70 -2.38 10.85 -7.02
CA ASP A 70 -3.27 10.20 -7.98
C ASP A 70 -2.63 10.12 -9.37
N LYS A 71 -2.01 11.22 -9.82
CA LYS A 71 -1.22 11.23 -11.08
C LYS A 71 -0.05 10.25 -11.03
N GLN A 72 0.70 10.22 -9.92
CA GLN A 72 1.83 9.30 -9.76
C GLN A 72 1.38 7.83 -9.83
N TYR A 73 0.28 7.49 -9.16
CA TYR A 73 -0.26 6.13 -9.16
C TYR A 73 -0.78 5.73 -10.53
N SER A 74 -1.57 6.58 -11.17
CA SER A 74 -2.06 6.34 -12.54
C SER A 74 -0.91 6.03 -13.50
N ASN A 75 0.17 6.83 -13.47
CA ASN A 75 1.33 6.60 -14.33
C ASN A 75 2.04 5.26 -14.03
N ALA A 76 2.31 4.98 -12.75
CA ALA A 76 2.95 3.72 -12.35
C ALA A 76 2.10 2.50 -12.72
N ILE A 77 0.77 2.60 -12.59
CA ILE A 77 -0.16 1.54 -12.96
C ILE A 77 -0.15 1.31 -14.46
N LYS A 78 -0.15 2.35 -15.30
CA LYS A 78 -0.05 2.21 -16.76
C LYS A 78 1.22 1.47 -17.16
N THR A 79 2.37 1.85 -16.60
CA THR A 79 3.64 1.16 -16.87
C THR A 79 3.59 -0.31 -16.44
N LEU A 80 3.07 -0.60 -15.25
CA LEU A 80 2.93 -1.98 -14.78
C LEU A 80 1.94 -2.79 -15.65
N TYR A 81 0.88 -2.17 -16.12
CA TYR A 81 -0.12 -2.80 -16.98
C TYR A 81 0.50 -3.28 -18.29
N GLU A 82 1.30 -2.44 -18.97
CA GLU A 82 2.00 -2.83 -20.20
C GLU A 82 2.95 -4.01 -19.96
N GLN A 83 3.69 -4.00 -18.84
CA GLN A 83 4.58 -5.11 -18.47
C GLN A 83 3.80 -6.42 -18.21
N LEU A 84 2.65 -6.33 -17.53
CA LEU A 84 1.79 -7.48 -17.27
C LEU A 84 1.18 -8.05 -18.54
N TRP A 85 0.87 -7.18 -19.52
CA TRP A 85 0.29 -7.57 -20.80
C TRP A 85 1.31 -8.24 -21.71
N ALA A 86 2.54 -7.72 -21.75
CA ALA A 86 3.64 -8.28 -22.53
C ALA A 86 4.18 -9.61 -21.98
N SER A 87 3.85 -9.96 -20.73
CA SER A 87 4.31 -11.20 -20.09
C SER A 87 3.92 -12.46 -20.86
N GLU A 88 4.89 -13.35 -21.08
CA GLU A 88 4.67 -14.68 -21.68
C GLU A 88 3.79 -15.59 -20.83
N GLN A 89 3.78 -15.37 -19.51
CA GLN A 89 2.89 -16.05 -18.59
C GLN A 89 1.82 -15.06 -18.12
N PRO A 90 0.60 -15.12 -18.68
CA PRO A 90 -0.49 -14.26 -18.27
C PRO A 90 -0.85 -14.48 -16.79
N VAL A 91 -0.88 -13.39 -16.03
CA VAL A 91 -1.46 -13.36 -14.68
C VAL A 91 -2.71 -12.48 -14.69
N ARG A 92 -3.73 -12.85 -13.92
CA ARG A 92 -4.96 -12.04 -13.82
C ARG A 92 -4.67 -10.68 -13.20
N ILE A 93 -5.00 -9.62 -13.92
CA ILE A 93 -4.78 -8.25 -13.50
C ILE A 93 -5.90 -7.87 -12.53
N THR A 94 -5.57 -7.70 -11.25
CA THR A 94 -6.53 -7.36 -10.19
C THR A 94 -6.07 -6.14 -9.42
N LYS A 95 -7.01 -5.43 -8.78
CA LYS A 95 -6.70 -4.30 -7.88
C LYS A 95 -5.65 -4.71 -6.83
N THR A 96 -5.79 -5.91 -6.25
CA THR A 96 -4.86 -6.44 -5.26
C THR A 96 -3.47 -6.73 -5.84
N LEU A 97 -3.38 -7.33 -7.04
CA LEU A 97 -2.09 -7.58 -7.71
C LEU A 97 -1.33 -6.27 -7.93
N ILE A 98 -2.00 -5.28 -8.52
CA ILE A 98 -1.44 -3.96 -8.81
C ILE A 98 -0.99 -3.28 -7.51
N GLY A 99 -1.89 -3.22 -6.52
CA GLY A 99 -1.60 -2.60 -5.23
C GLY A 99 -0.41 -3.23 -4.51
N LYS A 100 -0.27 -4.57 -4.56
CA LYS A 100 0.88 -5.28 -3.97
C LYS A 100 2.18 -5.01 -4.73
N ARG A 101 2.18 -5.11 -6.06
CA ARG A 101 3.39 -4.89 -6.89
C ARG A 101 3.94 -3.47 -6.76
N LEU A 102 3.05 -2.48 -6.68
CA LEU A 102 3.44 -1.07 -6.53
C LEU A 102 3.59 -0.63 -5.06
N ARG A 103 3.30 -1.49 -4.08
CA ARG A 103 3.29 -1.18 -2.64
C ARG A 103 2.35 -0.03 -2.27
N ILE A 104 1.22 0.08 -2.97
CA ILE A 104 0.19 1.12 -2.76
C ILE A 104 -1.16 0.54 -2.32
N LEU A 105 -1.23 -0.77 -2.05
CA LEU A 105 -2.50 -1.46 -1.72
C LEU A 105 -3.28 -0.77 -0.60
N ALA A 106 -2.59 -0.41 0.48
CA ALA A 106 -3.21 0.27 1.62
C ALA A 106 -3.90 1.60 1.22
N ASN A 107 -3.32 2.33 0.26
CA ASN A 107 -3.91 3.58 -0.21
C ASN A 107 -5.06 3.34 -1.18
N ILE A 108 -4.96 2.30 -2.03
CA ILE A 108 -6.08 1.87 -2.88
C ILE A 108 -7.26 1.41 -2.01
N GLU A 109 -7.02 0.71 -0.89
CA GLU A 109 -8.11 0.20 -0.04
C GLU A 109 -8.75 1.29 0.84
N ARG A 110 -7.96 2.25 1.34
CA ARG A 110 -8.44 3.24 2.31
C ARG A 110 -8.79 4.61 1.73
N HIS A 111 -8.22 4.95 0.58
CA HIS A 111 -8.23 6.32 0.05
C HIS A 111 -8.61 6.38 -1.44
N LEU A 112 -9.29 5.38 -1.97
CA LEU A 112 -9.62 5.32 -3.40
C LEU A 112 -10.44 6.51 -3.89
N GLU A 113 -11.36 7.01 -3.06
CA GLU A 113 -12.20 8.18 -3.39
C GLU A 113 -11.39 9.48 -3.54
N GLN A 114 -10.17 9.54 -2.99
CA GLN A 114 -9.25 10.65 -3.16
C GLN A 114 -8.34 10.47 -4.39
N LEU A 115 -8.51 9.37 -5.13
CA LEU A 115 -7.69 8.98 -6.28
C LEU A 115 -8.58 8.72 -7.53
N PRO A 116 -9.37 9.70 -7.99
CA PRO A 116 -10.35 9.49 -9.06
C PRO A 116 -9.76 8.98 -10.38
N ILE A 117 -8.56 9.44 -10.78
CA ILE A 117 -7.90 9.00 -12.01
C ILE A 117 -7.47 7.54 -11.87
N THR A 118 -6.84 7.20 -10.74
CA THR A 118 -6.43 5.83 -10.42
C THR A 118 -7.63 4.91 -10.31
N LYS A 119 -8.73 5.35 -9.68
CA LYS A 119 -9.97 4.59 -9.53
C LYS A 119 -10.54 4.22 -10.89
N CYS A 120 -10.72 5.21 -11.76
CA CYS A 120 -11.20 5.01 -13.13
C CYS A 120 -10.30 4.04 -13.91
N LEU A 121 -8.98 4.23 -13.85
CA LEU A 121 -8.03 3.34 -14.52
C LEU A 121 -8.13 1.90 -14.01
N LEU A 122 -8.18 1.71 -12.68
CA LEU A 122 -8.31 0.37 -12.08
C LEU A 122 -9.60 -0.32 -12.52
N GLU A 123 -10.72 0.40 -12.58
CA GLU A 123 -12.00 -0.15 -13.06
C GLU A 123 -11.96 -0.55 -14.54
N GLN A 124 -11.13 0.11 -15.34
CA GLN A 124 -10.96 -0.21 -16.76
C GLN A 124 -10.04 -1.42 -16.99
N ILE A 125 -8.96 -1.57 -16.23
CA ILE A 125 -7.90 -2.55 -16.54
C ILE A 125 -7.99 -3.85 -15.74
N THR A 126 -8.81 -3.90 -14.68
CA THR A 126 -8.88 -5.10 -13.84
C THR A 126 -9.83 -6.13 -14.41
N GLU A 127 -9.42 -7.39 -14.34
CA GLU A 127 -10.07 -8.50 -14.99
C GLU A 127 -10.89 -9.35 -14.02
N GLY A 128 -12.08 -9.73 -14.46
CA GLY A 128 -12.82 -10.86 -13.94
C GLY A 128 -12.14 -12.20 -14.25
N VAL A 129 -12.72 -13.29 -13.73
CA VAL A 129 -12.22 -14.65 -14.03
C VAL A 129 -12.36 -14.97 -15.52
N GLU A 130 -13.52 -14.70 -16.10
CA GLU A 130 -13.82 -14.98 -17.51
C GLU A 130 -12.93 -14.17 -18.45
N GLN A 131 -12.81 -12.86 -18.23
CA GLN A 131 -11.97 -11.96 -19.02
C GLN A 131 -10.51 -12.44 -19.07
N PHE A 132 -9.96 -12.84 -17.91
CA PHE A 132 -8.63 -13.41 -17.84
C PHE A 132 -8.50 -14.76 -18.56
N GLN A 133 -9.52 -15.63 -18.45
CA GLN A 133 -9.55 -16.90 -19.17
C GLN A 133 -9.53 -16.69 -20.69
N ILE A 134 -10.31 -15.73 -21.19
CA ILE A 134 -10.33 -15.35 -22.61
C ILE A 134 -8.95 -14.86 -23.05
N ARG A 135 -8.37 -13.87 -22.34
CA ARG A 135 -7.04 -13.33 -22.69
C ARG A 135 -5.97 -14.41 -22.70
N ARG A 136 -5.96 -15.30 -21.71
CA ARG A 136 -5.01 -16.40 -21.65
C ARG A 136 -5.19 -17.36 -22.82
N CYS A 137 -6.42 -17.65 -23.22
CA CYS A 137 -6.71 -18.45 -24.41
C CYS A 137 -6.24 -17.77 -25.70
N TYR A 138 -6.42 -16.45 -25.85
CA TYR A 138 -5.91 -15.70 -27.00
C TYR A 138 -4.39 -15.83 -27.13
N LYS A 139 -3.63 -15.58 -26.05
CA LYS A 139 -2.18 -15.76 -26.04
C LYS A 139 -1.77 -17.19 -26.45
N ILE A 140 -2.48 -18.21 -25.97
CA ILE A 140 -2.23 -19.61 -26.36
C ILE A 140 -2.53 -19.85 -27.84
N ILE A 141 -3.63 -19.31 -28.35
CA ILE A 141 -4.00 -19.43 -29.77
C ILE A 141 -2.94 -18.77 -30.65
N ASP A 142 -2.52 -17.56 -30.32
CA ASP A 142 -1.51 -16.82 -31.08
C ASP A 142 -0.19 -17.59 -31.11
N ASN A 143 0.26 -18.11 -29.96
CA ASN A 143 1.45 -18.95 -29.88
C ASN A 143 1.32 -20.23 -30.73
N LEU A 144 0.16 -20.91 -30.70
CA LEU A 144 -0.08 -22.11 -31.50
C LEU A 144 -0.15 -21.82 -33.00
N LYS A 145 -0.66 -20.66 -33.41
CA LYS A 145 -0.71 -20.24 -34.83
C LYS A 145 0.68 -20.06 -35.43
N HIS A 146 1.69 -19.75 -34.62
CA HIS A 146 3.08 -19.71 -35.08
C HIS A 146 3.66 -21.10 -35.37
N GLU A 147 3.15 -22.15 -34.72
CA GLU A 147 3.67 -23.51 -34.82
C GLU A 147 2.85 -24.42 -35.75
N LEU A 148 1.54 -24.16 -35.90
CA LEU A 148 0.59 -25.07 -36.53
C LEU A 148 -0.33 -24.35 -37.52
N ASN A 149 -0.63 -25.01 -38.63
CA ASN A 149 -1.57 -24.50 -39.63
C ASN A 149 -3.04 -24.47 -39.16
N ASP A 150 -3.41 -25.30 -38.18
CA ASP A 150 -4.78 -25.42 -37.68
C ASP A 150 -4.83 -25.60 -36.15
N VAL A 151 -5.41 -24.62 -35.46
CA VAL A 151 -5.49 -24.59 -33.98
C VAL A 151 -6.82 -25.17 -33.52
N LYS A 152 -6.77 -26.31 -32.82
CA LYS A 152 -7.95 -26.96 -32.24
C LYS A 152 -8.28 -26.45 -30.83
N LEU A 153 -9.53 -26.07 -30.58
CA LEU A 153 -9.98 -25.51 -29.30
C LEU A 153 -9.85 -26.44 -28.08
N TRP A 154 -9.98 -27.77 -28.27
CA TRP A 154 -9.75 -28.70 -27.17
C TRP A 154 -8.31 -28.62 -26.64
N ARG A 155 -7.33 -28.35 -27.52
CA ARG A 155 -5.92 -28.18 -27.16
C ARG A 155 -5.73 -26.86 -26.41
N VAL A 156 -6.37 -25.79 -26.88
CA VAL A 156 -6.39 -24.49 -26.19
C VAL A 156 -6.98 -24.64 -24.78
N GLN A 157 -8.12 -25.33 -24.63
CA GLN A 157 -8.74 -25.59 -23.33
C GLN A 157 -7.77 -26.30 -22.37
N ARG A 158 -7.10 -27.35 -22.86
CA ARG A 158 -6.17 -28.16 -22.06
C ARG A 158 -4.96 -27.35 -21.61
N LEU A 159 -4.36 -26.56 -22.51
CA LEU A 159 -3.22 -25.69 -22.20
C LEU A 159 -3.60 -24.53 -21.28
N ALA A 160 -4.81 -23.98 -21.44
CA ALA A 160 -5.34 -22.94 -20.58
C ALA A 160 -5.74 -23.48 -19.20
N GLY A 161 -5.90 -24.80 -19.03
CA GLY A 161 -6.33 -25.41 -17.78
C GLY A 161 -7.73 -24.96 -17.35
N ILE A 162 -8.66 -24.82 -18.30
CA ILE A 162 -10.03 -24.34 -18.04
C ILE A 162 -10.99 -25.54 -17.94
N LYS A 163 -11.81 -25.56 -16.89
CA LYS A 163 -12.85 -26.59 -16.70
C LYS A 163 -13.87 -26.51 -17.83
N SER A 164 -14.39 -27.67 -18.24
CA SER A 164 -15.33 -27.74 -19.38
C SER A 164 -16.58 -26.89 -19.20
N LYS A 165 -17.06 -26.70 -17.96
CA LYS A 165 -18.20 -25.82 -17.67
C LYS A 165 -17.91 -24.37 -18.06
N ASP A 166 -16.76 -23.85 -17.63
CA ASP A 166 -16.37 -22.45 -17.87
C ASP A 166 -15.94 -22.28 -19.33
N PHE A 167 -15.24 -23.28 -19.90
CA PHE A 167 -14.80 -23.25 -21.30
C PHE A 167 -15.98 -23.16 -22.27
N LYS A 168 -17.11 -23.82 -21.97
CA LYS A 168 -18.33 -23.73 -22.78
C LYS A 168 -18.84 -22.29 -22.93
N GLN A 169 -18.67 -21.45 -21.91
CA GLN A 169 -19.14 -20.06 -21.94
C GLN A 169 -18.28 -19.19 -22.87
N ILE A 170 -16.96 -19.38 -22.82
CA ILE A 170 -16.02 -18.59 -23.63
C ILE A 170 -15.76 -19.16 -25.02
N ARG A 171 -16.13 -20.42 -25.28
CA ARG A 171 -15.87 -21.12 -26.54
C ARG A 171 -16.34 -20.35 -27.79
N PRO A 172 -17.57 -19.80 -27.85
CA PRO A 172 -18.02 -19.04 -29.03
C PRO A 172 -17.14 -17.81 -29.31
N ILE A 173 -16.60 -17.18 -28.26
CA ILE A 173 -15.70 -16.03 -28.37
C ILE A 173 -14.37 -16.48 -29.01
N LEU A 174 -13.83 -17.62 -28.57
CA LEU A 174 -12.60 -18.18 -29.11
C LEU A 174 -12.76 -18.67 -30.56
N GLU A 175 -13.93 -19.18 -30.92
CA GLU A 175 -14.25 -19.59 -32.30
C GLU A 175 -14.20 -18.40 -33.26
N ARG A 176 -14.81 -17.27 -32.89
CA ARG A 176 -14.74 -16.01 -33.66
C ARG A 176 -13.30 -15.52 -33.78
N TYR A 177 -12.55 -15.55 -32.68
CA TYR A 177 -11.15 -15.14 -32.67
C TYR A 177 -10.26 -15.96 -33.62
N LEU A 178 -10.51 -17.27 -33.74
CA LEU A 178 -9.80 -18.13 -34.68
C LEU A 178 -10.07 -17.75 -36.14
N GLN A 179 -11.30 -17.34 -36.46
CA GLN A 179 -11.73 -16.95 -37.81
C GLN A 179 -11.24 -15.55 -38.21
N GLU A 180 -11.31 -14.57 -37.30
CA GLU A 180 -11.04 -13.16 -37.60
C GLU A 180 -9.54 -12.80 -37.51
N GLY A 181 -8.73 -13.60 -36.83
CA GLY A 181 -7.28 -13.55 -36.91
C GLY A 181 -6.58 -12.41 -36.17
N LYS A 182 -7.29 -11.44 -35.59
CA LYS A 182 -6.72 -10.37 -34.75
C LYS A 182 -7.63 -9.97 -33.61
N ILE A 183 -7.01 -9.63 -32.47
CA ILE A 183 -7.66 -8.86 -31.41
C ILE A 183 -7.89 -7.47 -32.01
N ASN A 184 -9.14 -7.00 -32.08
CA ASN A 184 -9.35 -5.57 -32.30
C ASN A 184 -8.75 -4.85 -31.09
N GLU A 185 -7.73 -4.00 -31.27
CA GLU A 185 -7.09 -3.27 -30.17
C GLU A 185 -8.09 -2.46 -29.33
N GLN A 186 -9.27 -2.14 -29.89
CA GLN A 186 -10.37 -1.51 -29.16
C GLN A 186 -11.06 -2.45 -28.15
N GLN A 187 -10.99 -3.78 -28.34
CA GLN A 187 -11.45 -4.81 -27.39
C GLN A 187 -10.42 -5.09 -26.27
N ARG A 188 -9.19 -4.56 -26.38
CA ARG A 188 -8.10 -4.69 -25.38
C ARG A 188 -8.48 -4.14 -24.00
N TYR A 189 -9.52 -3.31 -23.92
CA TYR A 189 -9.94 -2.64 -22.70
C TYR A 189 -11.28 -3.10 -22.12
N LYS A 190 -12.09 -3.87 -22.85
CA LYS A 190 -13.35 -4.47 -22.34
C LYS A 190 -13.77 -5.67 -23.19
N ALA A 191 -13.39 -6.86 -22.76
CA ALA A 191 -14.20 -8.07 -22.87
C ALA A 191 -14.22 -8.67 -21.47
#